data_AF-A0A958JN52-F1
#
_entry.id   AF-A0A958JN52-F1
#
_cell.length_a   1.000
_cell.length_b   1.000
_cell.length_c   1.000
_cell.angle_alpha   90.00
_cell.angle_beta   90.00
_cell.angle_gamma   90.00
#
_symmetry.space_group_name_H-M   'P 1'
#
loop_
_entity.id
_entity.type
_entity.pdbx_description
1 polymer ?
#
loop_
_entity_poly.entity_id
_entity_poly.type
_entity_poly.pdbx_seq_one_letter_code
_entity_poly.pdbx_strand_id
1 'polypeptide(L)'
;MRGKNYRGGGGGNRRRGNDGGDSRGGRGGRGGRGGGGGGRGGRGGGGGGGGRGRGRGRGPRNSGTAESGNKRERIQVESGSLVLIDQFMLANPQVLEKLQELLDEGPETKDALVAEYGGAVVSLPPDIYRIERDPYASTIVIHPDGDKTDASSLKDELDQPMGRVFIDTRCLAMIDRELLDDISLLEKYQQLWVSGKDKACRDLLRDNGGAVRYGFQRFGDELSVHADKDLNVIALWPDVIEGGLDDPKEVEAEAAAAEGGA
;
A
#
# COMPACT_ATOMS: atom_id res chain seq x y z
N MET A 1 35.06 20.84 1.49
CA MET A 1 33.73 21.48 1.55
C MET A 1 33.17 21.29 2.95
N ARG A 2 32.55 22.33 3.51
CA ARG A 2 32.34 22.53 4.96
C ARG A 2 31.19 21.68 5.49
N GLY A 3 31.46 20.86 6.51
CA GLY A 3 30.46 20.16 7.30
C GLY A 3 29.67 21.12 8.20
N LYS A 4 28.35 20.93 8.25
CA LYS A 4 27.46 21.62 9.20
C LYS A 4 27.09 20.64 10.31
N ASN A 5 27.67 20.87 11.49
CA ASN A 5 27.27 20.25 12.74
C ASN A 5 26.00 20.94 13.26
N TYR A 6 24.88 20.22 13.38
CA TYR A 6 23.74 20.68 14.17
C TYR A 6 23.81 20.08 15.57
N ARG A 7 24.29 20.90 16.51
CA ARG A 7 24.18 20.70 17.96
C ARG A 7 23.16 21.71 18.50
N GLY A 8 22.10 21.21 19.09
CA GLY A 8 21.16 21.96 19.93
C GLY A 8 19.98 21.03 20.26
N GLY A 9 19.74 20.57 21.48
CA GLY A 9 19.93 21.21 22.77
C GLY A 9 18.64 21.94 23.15
N GLY A 10 17.68 21.23 23.75
CA GLY A 10 16.39 21.79 24.12
C GLY A 10 15.55 20.86 24.99
N GLY A 11 15.98 20.65 26.24
CA GLY A 11 15.17 19.97 27.25
C GLY A 11 13.95 20.80 27.63
N GLY A 12 12.78 20.16 27.62
CA GLY A 12 11.49 20.76 27.98
C GLY A 12 10.65 19.78 28.80
N ASN A 13 10.91 19.75 30.10
CA ASN A 13 10.16 18.99 31.10
C ASN A 13 8.80 19.67 31.33
N ARG A 14 7.67 19.07 30.93
CA ARG A 14 6.32 19.54 31.32
C ARG A 14 5.36 18.39 31.66
N ARG A 15 5.31 18.13 32.97
CA ARG A 15 4.10 18.04 33.82
C ARG A 15 2.98 17.06 33.43
N ARG A 16 2.91 16.02 34.28
CA ARG A 16 1.70 15.40 34.83
C ARG A 16 0.47 16.32 34.84
N GLY A 17 -0.63 15.83 34.27
CA GLY A 17 -1.99 16.28 34.54
C GLY A 17 -2.86 15.03 34.63
N ASN A 18 -3.37 14.76 35.82
CA ASN A 18 -4.21 13.64 36.20
C ASN A 18 -5.54 14.24 36.66
N ASP A 19 -6.58 14.14 35.84
CA ASP A 19 -7.99 14.40 36.18
C ASP A 19 -8.79 13.46 35.25
N GLY A 20 -9.57 12.49 35.71
CA GLY A 20 -10.68 12.66 36.65
C GLY A 20 -11.95 12.91 35.83
N GLY A 21 -12.70 11.87 35.48
CA GLY A 21 -13.85 12.00 34.59
C GLY A 21 -14.75 10.77 34.57
N ASP A 22 -15.37 10.47 35.70
CA ASP A 22 -16.57 9.62 35.81
C ASP A 22 -17.67 10.14 34.87
N SER A 23 -18.24 9.27 34.04
CA SER A 23 -19.59 9.46 33.50
C SER A 23 -20.27 8.11 33.26
N ARG A 24 -21.04 7.74 34.28
CA ARG A 24 -22.12 6.76 34.26
C ARG A 24 -23.23 7.25 33.30
N GLY A 25 -23.85 6.36 32.52
CA GLY A 25 -25.22 6.58 32.07
C GLY A 25 -25.65 5.92 30.74
N GLY A 26 -26.71 5.10 30.81
CA GLY A 26 -27.52 4.62 29.68
C GLY A 26 -27.19 3.18 29.27
N ARG A 27 -27.84 2.11 29.72
CA ARG A 27 -29.26 1.81 30.00
C ARG A 27 -30.15 1.88 28.74
N GLY A 28 -30.43 0.72 28.13
CA GLY A 28 -31.75 0.43 27.53
C GLY A 28 -31.76 -0.19 26.14
N GLY A 29 -32.42 -1.35 26.00
CA GLY A 29 -32.84 -1.98 24.74
C GLY A 29 -32.29 -3.40 24.58
N ARG A 30 -32.82 -4.45 25.23
CA ARG A 30 -34.18 -5.04 25.17
C ARG A 30 -34.57 -5.53 23.78
N GLY A 31 -34.49 -6.86 23.60
CA GLY A 31 -35.49 -7.62 22.85
C GLY A 31 -35.02 -8.23 21.53
N GLY A 32 -34.89 -9.56 21.52
CA GLY A 32 -34.70 -10.32 20.28
C GLY A 32 -34.62 -11.82 20.56
N ARG A 33 -35.72 -12.40 21.06
CA ARG A 33 -35.94 -13.85 21.17
C ARG A 33 -36.13 -14.46 19.79
N GLY A 34 -35.51 -15.63 19.57
CA GLY A 34 -35.84 -16.58 18.50
C GLY A 34 -34.56 -17.28 18.07
N GLY A 35 -34.38 -18.59 18.18
CA GLY A 35 -35.32 -19.67 18.41
C GLY A 35 -34.84 -20.85 17.55
N GLY A 36 -34.57 -21.99 18.19
CA GLY A 36 -34.58 -23.29 17.55
C GLY A 36 -33.28 -23.74 16.88
N GLY A 37 -33.00 -25.04 17.02
CA GLY A 37 -32.05 -25.74 16.17
C GLY A 37 -31.09 -26.65 16.93
N GLY A 38 -31.63 -27.67 17.62
CA GLY A 38 -30.80 -28.75 18.15
C GLY A 38 -30.09 -29.51 17.04
N GLY A 39 -28.86 -29.94 17.32
CA GLY A 39 -28.08 -30.83 16.48
C GLY A 39 -27.08 -31.60 17.32
N ARG A 40 -27.53 -32.73 17.89
CA ARG A 40 -26.69 -33.76 18.51
C ARG A 40 -25.99 -34.57 17.40
N GLY A 41 -24.72 -34.90 17.63
CA GLY A 41 -23.97 -35.94 16.91
C GLY A 41 -22.63 -35.39 16.42
N GLY A 42 -21.48 -36.02 16.66
CA GLY A 42 -21.20 -37.32 17.22
C GLY A 42 -19.75 -37.43 17.69
N ARG A 43 -19.54 -38.46 18.52
CA ARG A 43 -18.26 -38.98 18.97
C ARG A 43 -17.48 -39.62 17.81
N GLY A 44 -16.15 -39.61 17.92
CA GLY A 44 -15.24 -40.54 17.23
C GLY A 44 -13.92 -39.86 16.93
N GLY A 45 -12.86 -40.11 17.70
CA GLY A 45 -11.82 -41.09 17.35
C GLY A 45 -10.57 -40.29 16.94
N GLY A 46 -9.37 -40.44 17.51
CA GLY A 46 -8.64 -41.66 17.79
C GLY A 46 -7.48 -41.74 16.77
N GLY A 47 -6.24 -41.77 17.28
CA GLY A 47 -5.00 -41.98 16.49
C GLY A 47 -4.31 -40.67 16.12
N GLY A 48 -3.04 -40.43 16.43
CA GLY A 48 -1.91 -41.35 16.47
C GLY A 48 -1.03 -41.07 15.25
N GLY A 49 0.22 -40.68 15.47
CA GLY A 49 1.17 -40.54 14.37
C GLY A 49 2.23 -39.47 14.61
N GLY A 50 3.32 -39.87 15.26
CA GLY A 50 4.54 -39.09 15.31
C GLY A 50 5.17 -38.98 13.92
N GLY A 51 5.63 -37.78 13.58
CA GLY A 51 6.39 -37.50 12.37
C GLY A 51 7.47 -36.47 12.66
N ARG A 52 8.64 -36.95 13.07
CA ARG A 52 9.86 -36.13 13.22
C ARG A 52 10.41 -35.80 11.83
N GLY A 53 9.83 -34.78 11.18
CA GLY A 53 10.35 -34.21 9.94
C GLY A 53 11.33 -33.07 10.25
N ARG A 54 12.63 -33.35 10.17
CA ARG A 54 13.70 -32.33 10.18
C ARG A 54 13.71 -31.60 8.84
N GLY A 55 12.72 -30.74 8.61
CA GLY A 55 12.76 -29.77 7.51
C GLY A 55 13.68 -28.62 7.89
N ARG A 56 14.69 -28.35 7.06
CA ARG A 56 15.52 -27.14 7.11
C ARG A 56 14.64 -25.95 6.75
N GLY A 57 13.81 -25.51 7.70
CA GLY A 57 13.00 -24.32 7.57
C GLY A 57 13.94 -23.13 7.49
N ARG A 58 13.92 -22.44 6.34
CA ARG A 58 14.25 -21.02 6.25
C ARG A 58 13.52 -20.39 7.45
N GLY A 59 14.30 -19.86 8.40
CA GLY A 59 13.77 -19.43 9.69
C GLY A 59 12.55 -18.53 9.49
N PRO A 60 11.55 -18.59 10.39
CA PRO A 60 10.40 -17.71 10.31
C PRO A 60 10.95 -16.30 10.14
N ARG A 61 10.74 -15.70 8.95
CA ARG A 61 10.88 -14.26 8.78
C ARG A 61 10.17 -13.66 9.97
N ASN A 62 10.77 -12.68 10.61
CA ASN A 62 10.29 -12.04 11.82
C ASN A 62 9.00 -11.28 11.47
N SER A 63 7.95 -12.02 11.12
CA SER A 63 6.63 -11.57 10.75
C SER A 63 6.03 -11.15 12.08
N GLY A 64 6.37 -9.94 12.50
CA GLY A 64 5.81 -9.29 13.66
C GLY A 64 4.30 -9.47 13.57
N THR A 65 3.79 -10.38 14.39
CA THR A 65 2.44 -10.91 14.31
C THR A 65 1.48 -9.74 14.23
N ALA A 66 0.57 -9.80 13.26
CA ALA A 66 -0.36 -8.76 12.87
C ALA A 66 -1.19 -8.25 14.07
N GLU A 67 -0.64 -7.30 14.83
CA GLU A 67 -1.38 -6.51 15.80
C GLU A 67 -2.32 -5.58 15.03
N SER A 68 -3.54 -6.06 14.94
CA SER A 68 -4.74 -5.42 14.43
C SER A 68 -4.91 -4.02 15.02
N GLY A 69 -4.66 -2.99 14.21
CA GLY A 69 -4.99 -1.61 14.53
C GLY A 69 -4.34 -0.62 13.57
N ASN A 70 -3.04 -0.36 13.74
CA ASN A 70 -2.29 0.65 12.97
C ASN A 70 -1.10 0.11 12.17
N LYS A 71 -0.70 -1.17 12.32
CA LYS A 71 0.43 -1.74 11.57
C LYS A 71 0.16 -1.90 10.06
N ARG A 72 -1.08 -1.69 9.62
CA ARG A 72 -1.47 -1.76 8.19
C ARG A 72 -1.00 -0.57 7.37
N GLU A 73 -0.37 0.40 8.01
CA GLU A 73 0.28 1.61 7.44
C GLU A 73 1.78 1.47 7.32
N ARG A 74 2.31 0.24 7.23
CA ARG A 74 3.74 0.01 7.13
C ARG A 74 4.07 -0.90 5.96
N ILE A 75 5.27 -0.72 5.44
CA ILE A 75 5.89 -1.55 4.43
C ILE A 75 7.33 -1.84 4.85
N GLN A 76 7.79 -3.06 4.61
CA GLN A 76 9.16 -3.47 4.87
C GLN A 76 9.91 -3.51 3.54
N VAL A 77 11.00 -2.76 3.44
CA VAL A 77 11.91 -2.76 2.29
C VAL A 77 13.18 -3.47 2.73
N GLU A 78 13.50 -4.59 2.09
CA GLU A 78 14.70 -5.41 2.35
C GLU A 78 15.73 -5.25 1.22
N SER A 79 15.24 -5.13 -0.03
CA SER A 79 16.05 -5.16 -1.25
C SER A 79 16.79 -3.86 -1.57
N GLY A 80 16.42 -2.76 -0.93
CA GLY A 80 16.88 -1.42 -1.31
C GLY A 80 16.03 -0.74 -2.40
N SER A 81 14.91 -1.34 -2.79
CA SER A 81 14.00 -0.82 -3.80
C SER A 81 12.54 -1.14 -3.48
N LEU A 82 11.67 -0.16 -3.73
CA LEU A 82 10.23 -0.27 -3.58
C LEU A 82 9.54 -0.24 -4.95
N VAL A 83 8.67 -1.23 -5.18
CA VAL A 83 7.82 -1.33 -6.36
C VAL A 83 6.45 -0.71 -6.05
N LEU A 84 6.02 0.20 -6.91
CA LEU A 84 4.71 0.85 -6.91
C LEU A 84 3.95 0.39 -8.17
N ILE A 85 2.84 -0.31 -8.02
CA ILE A 85 2.09 -0.83 -9.17
C ILE A 85 0.60 -0.97 -8.84
N ASP A 86 -0.26 -0.88 -9.85
CA ASP A 86 -1.68 -1.17 -9.67
C ASP A 86 -1.93 -2.62 -9.20
N GLN A 87 -2.89 -2.78 -8.31
CA GLN A 87 -3.25 -4.05 -7.71
C GLN A 87 -3.66 -5.12 -8.73
N PHE A 88 -4.40 -4.72 -9.78
CA PHE A 88 -4.83 -5.59 -10.87
C PHE A 88 -3.67 -5.89 -11.81
N MET A 89 -2.82 -4.91 -12.11
CA MET A 89 -1.64 -5.14 -12.95
C MET A 89 -0.68 -6.16 -12.32
N LEU A 90 -0.51 -6.13 -10.99
CA LEU A 90 0.24 -7.16 -10.27
C LEU A 90 -0.38 -8.57 -10.38
N ALA A 91 -1.70 -8.67 -10.57
CA ALA A 91 -2.40 -9.94 -10.77
C ALA A 91 -2.48 -10.37 -12.25
N ASN A 92 -2.03 -9.53 -13.18
CA ASN A 92 -2.16 -9.77 -14.61
C ASN A 92 -1.38 -11.03 -15.03
N PRO A 93 -2.01 -12.03 -15.68
CA PRO A 93 -1.33 -13.23 -16.17
C PRO A 93 -0.09 -12.96 -17.01
N GLN A 94 -0.13 -11.94 -17.87
CA GLN A 94 1.00 -11.60 -18.74
C GLN A 94 2.21 -11.08 -17.94
N VAL A 95 1.97 -10.35 -16.85
CA VAL A 95 3.04 -9.89 -15.94
C VAL A 95 3.70 -11.10 -15.28
N LEU A 96 2.89 -12.03 -14.78
CA LEU A 96 3.39 -13.22 -14.10
C LEU A 96 4.18 -14.15 -15.04
N GLU A 97 3.68 -14.38 -16.25
CA GLU A 97 4.38 -15.15 -17.29
C GLU A 97 5.74 -14.51 -17.62
N LYS A 98 5.77 -13.20 -17.88
CA LYS A 98 7.02 -12.48 -18.13
C LYS A 98 7.98 -12.49 -16.93
N LEU A 99 7.48 -12.31 -15.70
CA LEU A 99 8.33 -12.40 -14.50
C LEU A 99 8.97 -13.78 -14.35
N GLN A 100 8.23 -14.84 -14.69
CA GLN A 100 8.75 -16.21 -14.67
C GLN A 100 9.87 -16.42 -15.70
N GLU A 101 9.72 -15.86 -16.90
CA GLU A 101 10.77 -15.86 -17.94
C GLU A 101 12.02 -15.08 -17.50
N LEU A 102 11.83 -14.00 -16.73
CA LEU A 102 12.89 -13.13 -16.24
C LEU A 102 13.47 -13.58 -14.89
N LEU A 103 13.17 -14.78 -14.38
CA LEU A 103 13.55 -15.18 -13.02
C LEU A 103 15.06 -15.06 -12.77
N ASP A 104 15.87 -15.53 -13.72
CA ASP A 104 17.34 -15.54 -13.67
C ASP A 104 17.97 -14.23 -14.18
N GLU A 105 17.17 -13.28 -14.64
CA GLU A 105 17.63 -11.99 -15.15
C GLU A 105 17.88 -10.99 -14.02
N GLY A 106 18.68 -9.96 -14.34
CA GLY A 106 19.03 -8.87 -13.42
C GLY A 106 17.82 -8.04 -12.97
N PRO A 107 17.95 -7.29 -11.85
CA PRO A 107 16.88 -6.44 -11.33
C PRO A 107 16.41 -5.39 -12.35
N GLU A 108 17.32 -4.87 -13.17
CA GLU A 108 17.02 -3.82 -14.14
C GLU A 108 15.99 -4.28 -15.20
N THR A 109 16.03 -5.55 -15.60
CA THR A 109 15.08 -6.11 -16.57
C THR A 109 13.68 -6.24 -15.96
N LYS A 110 13.59 -6.57 -14.67
CA LYS A 110 12.33 -6.63 -13.92
C LYS A 110 11.77 -5.23 -13.66
N ASP A 111 12.64 -4.26 -13.38
CA ASP A 111 12.25 -2.85 -13.21
C ASP A 111 11.66 -2.30 -14.52
N ALA A 112 12.26 -2.64 -15.67
CA ALA A 112 11.72 -2.29 -16.98
C ALA A 112 10.35 -2.93 -17.25
N LEU A 113 10.15 -4.19 -16.82
CA LEU A 113 8.84 -4.85 -16.89
C LEU A 113 7.79 -4.12 -16.04
N VAL A 114 8.13 -3.75 -14.80
CA VAL A 114 7.23 -2.97 -13.93
C VAL A 114 6.81 -1.67 -14.62
N ALA A 115 7.76 -0.96 -15.25
CA ALA A 115 7.48 0.26 -15.99
C ALA A 115 6.59 0.03 -17.23
N GLU A 116 6.80 -1.05 -17.99
CA GLU A 116 5.96 -1.43 -19.14
C GLU A 116 4.48 -1.58 -18.74
N TYR A 117 4.23 -2.10 -17.53
CA TYR A 117 2.88 -2.32 -16.99
C TYR A 117 2.40 -1.16 -16.09
N GLY A 118 2.95 0.04 -16.30
CA GLY A 118 2.49 1.26 -15.67
C GLY A 118 2.85 1.40 -14.19
N GLY A 119 3.80 0.63 -13.70
CA GLY A 119 4.38 0.78 -12.37
C GLY A 119 5.62 1.66 -12.34
N ALA A 120 6.16 1.85 -11.14
CA ALA A 120 7.44 2.50 -10.90
C ALA A 120 8.26 1.73 -9.87
N VAL A 121 9.59 1.78 -10.00
CA VAL A 121 10.53 1.26 -9.01
C VAL A 121 11.35 2.42 -8.47
N VAL A 122 11.37 2.57 -7.15
CA VAL A 122 12.08 3.66 -6.47
C VAL A 122 13.10 3.08 -5.51
N SER A 123 14.35 3.55 -5.61
CA SER A 123 15.39 3.13 -4.66
C SER A 123 15.15 3.75 -3.30
N LEU A 124 15.16 2.92 -2.26
CA LEU A 124 14.97 3.29 -0.86
C LEU A 124 15.87 2.40 0.00
N PRO A 125 16.65 2.93 0.95
CA PRO A 125 17.44 2.09 1.85
C PRO A 125 16.58 1.04 2.57
N PRO A 126 17.12 -0.16 2.85
CA PRO A 126 16.39 -1.18 3.60
C PRO A 126 15.96 -0.66 4.98
N ASP A 127 14.65 -0.59 5.23
CA ASP A 127 14.06 -0.19 6.50
C ASP A 127 12.54 -0.51 6.53
N ILE A 128 11.89 -0.18 7.64
CA ILE A 128 10.43 -0.14 7.76
C ILE A 128 9.97 1.28 7.49
N TYR A 129 9.09 1.44 6.52
CA TYR A 129 8.50 2.71 6.16
C TYR A 129 7.04 2.77 6.61
N ARG A 130 6.60 3.96 6.99
CA ARG A 130 5.21 4.30 7.24
C ARG A 130 4.59 4.92 5.99
N ILE A 131 3.31 4.64 5.79
CA ILE A 131 2.53 5.15 4.67
C ILE A 131 1.41 6.04 5.22
N GLU A 132 1.52 7.33 4.97
CA GLU A 132 0.51 8.33 5.32
C GLU A 132 -0.26 8.73 4.06
N ARG A 133 -1.59 8.77 4.16
CA ARG A 133 -2.46 9.16 3.05
C ARG A 133 -3.33 10.32 3.48
N ASP A 134 -3.26 11.42 2.75
CA ASP A 134 -4.16 12.55 2.90
C ASP A 134 -5.13 12.61 1.71
N PRO A 135 -6.42 12.23 1.89
CA PRO A 135 -7.41 12.32 0.83
C PRO A 135 -7.77 13.77 0.44
N TYR A 136 -7.57 14.75 1.31
CA TYR A 136 -7.93 16.14 1.04
C TYR A 136 -6.83 16.85 0.27
N ALA A 137 -5.57 16.54 0.57
CA ALA A 137 -4.42 17.05 -0.18
C ALA A 137 -4.08 16.22 -1.43
N SER A 138 -4.80 15.10 -1.64
CA SER A 138 -4.52 14.07 -2.64
C SER A 138 -3.04 13.63 -2.63
N THR A 139 -2.55 13.26 -1.44
CA THR A 139 -1.17 12.78 -1.28
C THR A 139 -1.09 11.41 -0.62
N ILE A 140 -0.12 10.61 -1.04
CA ILE A 140 0.37 9.42 -0.32
C ILE A 140 1.86 9.65 -0.09
N VAL A 141 2.29 9.63 1.17
CA VAL A 141 3.67 9.82 1.57
C VAL A 141 4.19 8.54 2.22
N ILE A 142 5.35 8.09 1.78
CA ILE A 142 6.07 6.93 2.31
C ILE A 142 7.36 7.46 2.91
N HIS A 143 7.56 7.26 4.21
CA HIS A 143 8.71 7.82 4.94
C HIS A 143 9.17 6.84 6.03
N PRO A 144 10.40 6.97 6.57
CA PRO A 144 10.89 6.05 7.60
C PRO A 144 9.97 6.00 8.82
N ASP A 145 9.80 4.81 9.41
CA ASP A 145 8.95 4.64 10.59
C ASP A 145 9.53 5.36 11.81
N GLY A 146 8.70 6.19 12.46
CA GLY A 146 9.12 7.01 13.61
C GLY A 146 9.38 8.47 13.27
N ASP A 147 9.65 8.78 12.00
CA ASP A 147 9.74 10.15 11.52
C ASP A 147 8.35 10.76 11.32
N LYS A 148 8.28 12.09 11.37
CA LYS A 148 7.08 12.86 11.04
C LYS A 148 7.40 13.70 9.83
N THR A 149 6.53 13.62 8.82
CA THR A 149 6.71 14.34 7.58
C THR A 149 5.50 15.24 7.35
N ASP A 150 5.74 16.51 7.01
CA ASP A 150 4.67 17.43 6.64
C ASP A 150 4.47 17.38 5.12
N ALA A 151 3.40 16.72 4.69
CA ALA A 151 3.08 16.55 3.28
C ALA A 151 2.94 17.88 2.52
N SER A 152 2.60 18.97 3.21
CA SER A 152 2.48 20.29 2.58
C SER A 152 3.83 20.86 2.15
N SER A 153 4.86 20.73 2.99
CA SER A 153 6.23 21.17 2.67
C SER A 153 6.89 20.34 1.58
N LEU A 154 6.57 19.04 1.50
CA LEU A 154 7.19 18.15 0.52
C LEU A 154 6.90 18.54 -0.93
N LYS A 155 5.73 19.11 -1.24
CA LYS A 155 5.39 19.49 -2.62
C LYS A 155 6.33 20.56 -3.18
N ASP A 156 6.78 21.48 -2.33
CA ASP A 156 7.71 22.55 -2.72
C ASP A 156 9.15 22.03 -2.81
N GLU A 157 9.50 21.01 -2.02
CA GLU A 157 10.85 20.43 -1.96
C GLU A 157 11.10 19.37 -3.06
N LEU A 158 10.05 18.67 -3.47
CA LEU A 158 10.09 17.55 -4.41
C LEU A 158 9.47 17.94 -5.76
N ASP A 159 10.02 18.94 -6.43
CA ASP A 159 9.46 19.47 -7.68
C ASP A 159 9.68 18.55 -8.90
N GLN A 160 10.71 17.69 -8.87
CA GLN A 160 11.07 16.84 -9.99
C GLN A 160 10.44 15.43 -9.88
N PRO A 161 9.56 15.02 -10.82
CA PRO A 161 9.05 13.66 -10.85
C PRO A 161 10.16 12.67 -11.25
N MET A 162 10.23 11.56 -10.53
CA MET A 162 11.14 10.43 -10.80
C MET A 162 10.48 9.33 -11.64
N GLY A 163 9.15 9.31 -11.70
CA GLY A 163 8.39 8.32 -12.45
C GLY A 163 6.91 8.56 -12.31
N ARG A 164 6.11 7.62 -12.82
CA ARG A 164 4.65 7.64 -12.74
C ARG A 164 4.12 6.26 -12.44
N VAL A 165 2.98 6.19 -11.78
CA VAL A 165 2.22 4.94 -11.61
C VAL A 165 0.79 5.13 -12.07
N PHE A 166 0.33 4.24 -12.95
CA PHE A 166 -1.04 4.18 -13.42
C PHE A 166 -1.82 3.21 -12.53
N ILE A 167 -2.97 3.64 -12.02
CA ILE A 167 -3.81 2.90 -11.10
C ILE A 167 -5.20 2.77 -11.70
N ASP A 168 -5.52 1.65 -12.36
CA ASP A 168 -6.84 1.43 -12.95
C ASP A 168 -7.89 1.04 -11.91
N THR A 169 -7.50 0.27 -10.90
CA THR A 169 -8.44 -0.40 -9.98
C THR A 169 -8.58 0.31 -8.64
N ARG A 170 -8.18 1.58 -8.61
CA ARG A 170 -8.10 2.41 -7.41
C ARG A 170 -7.14 1.90 -6.33
N CYS A 171 -6.45 0.79 -6.52
CA CYS A 171 -5.62 0.21 -5.48
C CYS A 171 -4.16 0.22 -5.92
N LEU A 172 -3.34 1.01 -5.23
CA LEU A 172 -1.89 0.98 -5.34
C LEU A 172 -1.35 -0.15 -4.45
N ALA A 173 -0.68 -1.12 -5.06
CA ALA A 173 0.16 -2.08 -4.38
C ALA A 173 1.58 -1.52 -4.24
N MET A 174 2.15 -1.68 -3.06
CA MET A 174 3.50 -1.30 -2.71
C MET A 174 4.19 -2.54 -2.16
N ILE A 175 5.25 -3.00 -2.79
CA ILE A 175 5.96 -4.22 -2.40
C ILE A 175 7.47 -4.02 -2.52
N ASP A 176 8.23 -4.71 -1.68
CA ASP A 176 9.67 -4.81 -1.87
C ASP A 176 9.99 -5.50 -3.21
N ARG A 177 11.05 -5.05 -3.90
CA ARG A 177 11.45 -5.61 -5.22
C ARG A 177 11.70 -7.11 -5.18
N GLU A 178 12.22 -7.67 -4.08
CA GLU A 178 12.44 -9.12 -3.96
C GLU A 178 11.14 -9.93 -4.00
N LEU A 179 9.97 -9.33 -3.71
CA LEU A 179 8.69 -10.04 -3.86
C LEU A 179 8.34 -10.33 -5.32
N LEU A 180 8.97 -9.65 -6.29
CA LEU A 180 8.86 -10.01 -7.71
C LEU A 180 9.57 -11.34 -8.04
N ASP A 181 10.51 -11.77 -7.20
CA ASP A 181 11.24 -13.03 -7.36
C ASP A 181 10.50 -14.22 -6.70
N ASP A 182 9.45 -13.97 -5.92
CA ASP A 182 8.61 -15.02 -5.30
C ASP A 182 7.39 -15.35 -6.18
N ILE A 183 7.65 -16.09 -7.27
CA ILE A 183 6.62 -16.52 -8.23
C ILE A 183 5.47 -17.26 -7.54
N SER A 184 5.77 -18.07 -6.51
CA SER A 184 4.75 -18.85 -5.79
C SER A 184 3.76 -17.96 -5.02
N LEU A 185 4.25 -16.85 -4.46
CA LEU A 185 3.43 -15.84 -3.82
C LEU A 185 2.56 -15.12 -4.85
N LEU A 186 3.12 -14.73 -6.00
CA LEU A 186 2.41 -14.01 -7.06
C LEU A 186 1.34 -14.87 -7.74
N GLU A 187 1.59 -16.16 -7.97
CA GLU A 187 0.59 -17.13 -8.43
C GLU A 187 -0.59 -17.23 -7.46
N LYS A 188 -0.29 -17.37 -6.15
CA LYS A 188 -1.33 -17.39 -5.11
C LYS A 188 -2.10 -16.08 -5.06
N TYR A 189 -1.41 -14.96 -5.22
CA TYR A 189 -2.01 -13.63 -5.28
C TYR A 189 -2.99 -13.51 -6.45
N GLN A 190 -2.57 -13.91 -7.66
CA GLN A 190 -3.43 -13.96 -8.84
C GLN A 190 -4.64 -14.88 -8.66
N GLN A 191 -4.46 -16.09 -8.10
CA GLN A 191 -5.57 -17.01 -7.85
C GLN A 191 -6.62 -16.41 -6.93
N LEU A 192 -6.20 -15.74 -5.85
CA LEU A 192 -7.11 -15.05 -4.95
C LEU A 192 -7.84 -13.90 -5.66
N TRP A 193 -7.14 -13.16 -6.52
CA TRP A 193 -7.70 -12.04 -7.29
C TRP A 193 -8.78 -12.52 -8.27
N VAL A 194 -8.47 -13.52 -9.10
CA VAL A 194 -9.43 -14.12 -10.05
C VAL A 194 -10.63 -14.73 -9.32
N SER A 195 -10.44 -15.21 -8.09
CA SER A 195 -11.51 -15.73 -7.24
C SER A 195 -12.37 -14.64 -6.56
N GLY A 196 -12.11 -13.36 -6.80
CA GLY A 196 -12.82 -12.23 -6.17
C GLY A 196 -12.58 -12.12 -4.66
N LYS A 197 -11.44 -12.61 -4.16
CA LYS A 197 -11.11 -12.63 -2.72
C LYS A 197 -10.23 -11.44 -2.35
N ASP A 198 -10.65 -10.21 -2.70
CA ASP A 198 -9.84 -8.99 -2.59
C ASP A 198 -9.21 -8.76 -1.20
N LYS A 199 -9.96 -9.06 -0.14
CA LYS A 199 -9.44 -8.96 1.24
C LYS A 199 -8.27 -9.92 1.46
N ALA A 200 -8.39 -11.16 1.00
CA ALA A 200 -7.33 -12.15 1.14
C ALA A 200 -6.11 -11.78 0.27
N CYS A 201 -6.31 -11.18 -0.91
CA CYS A 201 -5.19 -10.65 -1.72
C CYS A 201 -4.41 -9.58 -0.95
N ARG A 202 -5.11 -8.61 -0.36
CA ARG A 202 -4.47 -7.53 0.42
C ARG A 202 -3.79 -8.05 1.67
N ASP A 203 -4.43 -8.99 2.37
CA ASP A 203 -3.85 -9.61 3.56
C ASP A 203 -2.60 -10.42 3.18
N LEU A 204 -2.60 -11.15 2.05
CA LEU A 204 -1.42 -11.86 1.55
C LEU A 204 -0.22 -10.93 1.32
N LEU A 205 -0.43 -9.77 0.68
CA LEU A 205 0.67 -8.81 0.47
C LEU A 205 1.19 -8.26 1.80
N ARG A 206 0.30 -7.92 2.73
CA ARG A 206 0.66 -7.41 4.06
C ARG A 206 1.44 -8.41 4.90
N ASP A 207 1.02 -9.66 4.87
CA ASP A 207 1.68 -10.74 5.60
C ASP A 207 3.10 -11.02 5.08
N ASN A 208 3.42 -10.54 3.87
CA ASN A 208 4.75 -10.64 3.25
C ASN A 208 5.49 -9.29 3.21
N GLY A 209 5.07 -8.32 4.03
CA GLY A 209 5.77 -7.04 4.19
C GLY A 209 5.35 -5.94 3.22
N GLY A 210 4.45 -6.22 2.27
CA GLY A 210 3.89 -5.22 1.35
C GLY A 210 2.75 -4.40 1.96
N ALA A 211 2.25 -3.45 1.18
CA ALA A 211 1.10 -2.62 1.53
C ALA A 211 0.19 -2.38 0.33
N VAL A 212 -1.08 -2.07 0.61
CA VAL A 212 -2.06 -1.68 -0.41
C VAL A 212 -2.81 -0.45 0.06
N ARG A 213 -2.94 0.54 -0.80
CA ARG A 213 -3.68 1.79 -0.54
C ARG A 213 -4.63 2.12 -1.67
N TYR A 214 -5.72 2.78 -1.31
CA TYR A 214 -6.59 3.35 -2.33
C TYR A 214 -5.93 4.60 -2.91
N GLY A 215 -6.00 4.74 -4.24
CA GLY A 215 -5.78 5.99 -4.95
C GLY A 215 -6.81 7.06 -4.55
N PHE A 216 -6.90 8.12 -5.33
CA PHE A 216 -7.76 9.26 -5.07
C PHE A 216 -9.06 9.19 -5.87
N GLN A 217 -9.00 8.74 -7.12
CA GLN A 217 -10.14 8.67 -8.01
C GLN A 217 -10.79 7.29 -8.08
N ARG A 218 -12.04 7.30 -8.56
CA ARG A 218 -12.85 6.07 -8.73
C ARG A 218 -12.53 5.31 -10.01
N PHE A 219 -12.19 6.02 -11.08
CA PHE A 219 -12.07 5.50 -12.44
C PHE A 219 -10.63 5.40 -12.93
N GLY A 220 -9.70 5.53 -11.99
CA GLY A 220 -8.28 5.39 -12.20
C GLY A 220 -7.54 6.68 -11.85
N ASP A 221 -6.27 6.54 -11.49
CA ASP A 221 -5.36 7.65 -11.19
C ASP A 221 -4.07 7.48 -11.98
N GLU A 222 -3.51 8.58 -12.46
CA GLU A 222 -2.10 8.67 -12.81
C GLU A 222 -1.41 9.45 -11.68
N LEU A 223 -0.55 8.80 -10.91
CA LEU A 223 0.19 9.45 -9.84
C LEU A 223 1.63 9.70 -10.26
N SER A 224 2.07 10.95 -10.14
CA SER A 224 3.49 11.28 -10.23
C SER A 224 4.22 10.77 -8.98
N VAL A 225 5.37 10.16 -9.20
CA VAL A 225 6.24 9.60 -8.16
C VAL A 225 7.40 10.55 -7.95
N HIS A 226 7.51 11.09 -6.75
CA HIS A 226 8.57 11.99 -6.35
C HIS A 226 9.34 11.35 -5.19
N ALA A 227 10.67 11.49 -5.15
CA ALA A 227 11.44 10.98 -4.01
C ALA A 227 12.67 11.82 -3.70
N ASP A 228 13.00 11.90 -2.41
CA ASP A 228 14.25 12.47 -1.91
C ASP A 228 15.08 11.33 -1.30
N LYS A 229 16.27 11.10 -1.89
CA LYS A 229 17.18 10.02 -1.45
C LYS A 229 17.90 10.35 -0.14
N ASP A 230 18.07 11.63 0.19
CA ASP A 230 18.72 12.06 1.43
C ASP A 230 17.73 11.97 2.60
N LEU A 231 16.45 12.27 2.35
CA LEU A 231 15.38 12.17 3.36
C LEU A 231 14.75 10.77 3.43
N ASN A 232 14.98 9.91 2.44
CA ASN A 232 14.34 8.59 2.28
C ASN A 232 12.81 8.68 2.24
N VAL A 233 12.30 9.69 1.53
CA VAL A 233 10.86 9.94 1.40
C VAL A 233 10.43 9.71 -0.04
N ILE A 234 9.28 9.05 -0.22
CA ILE A 234 8.55 9.02 -1.48
C ILE A 234 7.23 9.75 -1.29
N ALA A 235 6.89 10.63 -2.21
CA ALA A 235 5.59 11.27 -2.27
C ALA A 235 4.91 10.95 -3.61
N LEU A 236 3.61 10.70 -3.51
CA LEU A 236 2.72 10.42 -4.63
C LEU A 236 1.58 11.41 -4.59
N TRP A 237 1.32 12.06 -5.71
CA TRP A 237 0.14 12.88 -5.91
C TRP A 237 -0.33 12.74 -7.36
N PRO A 238 -1.60 13.05 -7.65
CA PRO A 238 -2.09 13.04 -9.02
C PRO A 238 -1.15 13.86 -9.91
N ASP A 239 -0.67 13.25 -10.98
CA ASP A 239 -0.09 14.04 -12.06
C ASP A 239 -1.27 14.82 -12.63
N VAL A 240 -1.24 16.13 -12.50
CA VAL A 240 -2.32 16.97 -12.99
C VAL A 240 -2.30 16.81 -14.51
N ILE A 241 -3.17 15.97 -15.08
CA ILE A 241 -3.58 16.15 -16.47
C ILE A 241 -4.48 17.39 -16.44
N GLU A 242 -3.82 18.54 -16.40
CA GLU A 242 -4.39 19.85 -16.71
C GLU A 242 -4.88 19.75 -18.16
N GLY A 243 -6.16 19.41 -18.35
CA GLY A 243 -6.74 19.32 -19.69
C GLY A 243 -8.06 18.55 -19.86
N GLY A 244 -8.91 18.40 -18.84
CA GLY A 244 -10.18 17.69 -19.03
C GLY A 244 -11.25 17.88 -17.96
N LEU A 245 -11.11 18.87 -17.08
CA LEU A 245 -12.31 19.57 -16.64
C LEU A 245 -12.45 20.68 -17.67
N ASP A 246 -13.19 20.41 -18.74
CA ASP A 246 -13.70 21.46 -19.60
C ASP A 246 -14.14 22.61 -18.67
N ASP A 247 -13.63 23.81 -18.91
CA ASP A 247 -14.22 24.99 -18.28
C ASP A 247 -15.73 24.84 -18.48
N PRO A 248 -16.59 24.94 -17.44
CA PRO A 248 -18.04 24.81 -17.63
C PRO A 248 -18.56 25.67 -18.80
N LYS A 249 -17.85 26.75 -19.13
CA LYS A 249 -18.08 27.59 -20.31
C LYS A 249 -17.71 26.95 -21.65
N GLU A 250 -16.64 26.15 -21.72
CA GLU A 250 -16.28 25.38 -22.91
C GLU A 250 -17.27 24.23 -23.15
N VAL A 251 -17.76 23.57 -22.09
CA VAL A 251 -18.88 22.59 -22.20
C VAL A 251 -20.15 23.27 -22.70
N GLU A 252 -20.51 24.44 -22.15
CA GLU A 252 -21.68 25.19 -22.60
C GLU A 252 -21.52 25.70 -24.05
N ALA A 253 -20.32 26.10 -24.46
CA ALA A 253 -20.04 26.57 -25.82
C ALA A 253 -20.12 25.44 -26.85
N GLU A 254 -19.62 24.25 -26.53
CA GLU A 254 -19.70 23.09 -27.41
C GLU A 254 -21.14 22.56 -27.53
N ALA A 255 -21.89 22.56 -26.42
CA ALA A 255 -23.32 22.24 -26.43
C ALA A 255 -24.15 23.24 -27.26
N ALA A 256 -23.87 24.55 -27.14
CA ALA A 256 -24.55 25.58 -27.91
C ALA A 256 -24.22 25.53 -29.42
N ALA A 257 -22.98 25.15 -29.78
CA ALA A 257 -22.58 24.97 -31.17
C ALA A 257 -23.27 23.77 -31.83
N ALA A 258 -23.57 22.72 -31.07
CA ALA A 258 -24.28 21.53 -31.56
C ALA A 258 -25.77 21.79 -31.86
N GLU A 259 -26.42 22.72 -31.14
CA GLU A 259 -27.84 23.04 -31.35
C GLU A 259 -28.09 24.04 -32.51
N GLY A 260 -27.07 24.81 -32.92
CA GLY A 260 -27.19 25.82 -33.98
C GLY A 260 -26.99 25.32 -35.43
N GLY A 261 -26.69 24.04 -35.62
CA GLY A 261 -26.31 23.45 -36.91
C GLY A 261 -27.41 22.72 -37.69
N ALA A 262 -28.69 22.86 -37.31
CA ALA A 262 -29.84 22.20 -37.95
C ALA A 262 -30.59 23.11 -38.93
#